data_AF-A0A937T5U9-F1
#
_entry.id   AF-A0A937T5U9-F1
#
_cell.length_a   1.000
_cell.length_b   1.000
_cell.length_c   1.000
_cell.angle_alpha   90.00
_cell.angle_beta   90.00
_cell.angle_gamma   90.00
#
_symmetry.space_group_name_H-M   'P 1'
#
loop_
_entity.id
_entity.type
_entity.pdbx_description
1 polymer ?
#
loop_
_entity_poly.entity_id
_entity_poly.type
_entity_poly.pdbx_seq_one_letter_code
_entity_poly.pdbx_strand_id
1 'polypeptide(L)'
;TDPFATGTAASFAPHELVAYTFEAMEAWAREHGCARDAEQTPHEFAGRVATSVTSVGVEAQTLANLYCAAAYSEETLSRTSVQRLERLWQALQANASQEAVVV
;
A
#
# COMPACT_ATOMS: atom_id res chain seq x y z
N THR A 1 -5.21 -8.26 7.06
CA THR A 1 -5.55 -7.57 8.32
C THR A 1 -4.72 -6.32 8.42
N ASP A 2 -5.30 -5.20 8.86
CA ASP A 2 -4.54 -3.96 9.05
C ASP A 2 -3.57 -4.10 10.25
N PRO A 3 -2.24 -4.12 10.03
CA PRO A 3 -1.26 -4.31 11.09
C PRO A 3 -1.14 -3.10 12.01
N PHE A 4 -1.56 -1.91 11.57
CA PHE A 4 -1.56 -0.69 12.40
C PHE A 4 -2.74 -0.72 13.37
N ALA A 5 -3.94 -1.07 12.89
CA ALA A 5 -5.12 -1.21 13.74
C ALA A 5 -4.97 -2.30 14.81
N THR A 6 -4.30 -3.41 14.50
CA THR A 6 -4.03 -4.50 15.46
C THR A 6 -2.80 -4.26 16.35
N GLY A 7 -2.06 -3.17 16.14
CA GLY A 7 -0.82 -2.86 16.86
C GLY A 7 0.37 -3.76 16.51
N THR A 8 0.22 -4.68 15.55
CA THR A 8 1.27 -5.63 15.17
C THR A 8 2.32 -5.03 14.24
N ALA A 9 2.09 -3.86 13.64
CA ALA A 9 3.05 -3.17 12.77
C ALA A 9 4.41 -2.90 13.45
N ALA A 10 4.42 -2.76 14.79
CA ALA A 10 5.65 -2.60 15.56
C ALA A 10 6.55 -3.86 15.53
N SER A 11 5.96 -5.04 15.35
CA SER A 11 6.64 -6.34 15.37
C SER A 11 7.27 -6.73 14.03
N PHE A 12 6.88 -6.09 12.92
CA PHE A 12 7.45 -6.35 11.59
C PHE A 12 8.81 -5.65 11.47
N ALA A 13 9.74 -6.29 10.76
CA ALA A 13 10.88 -5.55 10.22
C ALA A 13 10.38 -4.55 9.15
N PRO A 14 11.03 -3.38 8.97
CA PRO A 14 10.56 -2.37 8.03
C PRO A 14 10.34 -2.87 6.61
N HIS A 15 11.22 -3.73 6.09
CA HIS A 15 11.09 -4.29 4.74
C HIS A 15 9.90 -5.26 4.64
N GLU A 16 9.66 -6.09 5.66
CA GLU A 16 8.51 -7.00 5.72
C GLU A 16 7.19 -6.22 5.75
N LEU A 17 7.13 -5.14 6.53
CA LEU A 17 5.94 -4.30 6.61
C LEU A 17 5.61 -3.64 5.28
N VAL A 18 6.64 -3.20 4.53
CA VAL A 18 6.49 -2.64 3.19
C VAL A 18 6.01 -3.69 2.19
N ALA A 19 6.64 -4.87 2.17
CA ALA A 19 6.24 -5.96 1.27
C ALA A 19 4.79 -6.40 1.55
N TYR A 20 4.45 -6.61 2.82
CA TYR A 20 3.10 -6.96 3.25
C TYR A 20 2.07 -5.89 2.84
N THR A 21 2.40 -4.61 3.03
CA THR A 21 1.51 -3.51 2.64
C THR A 21 1.34 -3.42 1.12
N PHE A 22 2.37 -3.76 0.34
CA PHE A 22 2.28 -3.83 -1.12
C PHE A 22 1.34 -4.94 -1.58
N GLU A 23 1.49 -6.14 -1.05
CA GLU A 23 0.57 -7.26 -1.33
C GLU A 23 -0.88 -6.92 -0.97
N ALA A 24 -1.09 -6.22 0.16
CA ALA A 24 -2.41 -5.76 0.57
C ALA A 24 -3.00 -4.73 -0.41
N MET A 25 -2.19 -3.78 -0.91
CA MET A 25 -2.62 -2.83 -1.92
C MET A 25 -2.95 -3.53 -3.25
N GLU A 26 -2.18 -4.54 -3.67
CA GLU A 26 -2.49 -5.35 -4.86
C GLU A 26 -3.81 -6.11 -4.73
N ALA A 27 -4.07 -6.70 -3.57
CA ALA A 27 -5.32 -7.38 -3.28
C ALA A 27 -6.51 -6.41 -3.34
N TRP A 28 -6.41 -5.27 -2.64
CA TRP A 28 -7.42 -4.23 -2.66
C TRP A 28 -7.66 -3.69 -4.07
N ALA A 29 -6.61 -3.41 -4.84
CA ALA A 29 -6.75 -2.88 -6.20
C ALA A 29 -7.41 -3.87 -7.15
N ARG A 30 -7.17 -5.19 -6.98
CA ARG A 30 -7.86 -6.23 -7.74
C ARG A 30 -9.36 -6.23 -7.47
N GLU A 31 -9.76 -6.04 -6.21
CA GLU A 31 -11.18 -5.94 -5.82
C GLU A 31 -11.85 -4.72 -6.44
N HIS A 32 -11.11 -3.60 -6.57
CA HIS A 32 -11.59 -2.35 -7.16
C HIS A 32 -11.38 -2.26 -8.68
N GLY A 33 -11.17 -3.40 -9.36
CA GLY A 33 -11.03 -3.47 -10.84
C GLY A 33 -9.73 -2.86 -11.40
N CYS A 34 -8.75 -2.56 -10.55
CA CYS A 34 -7.45 -1.99 -10.92
C CYS A 34 -6.31 -2.96 -10.64
N ALA A 35 -6.46 -4.23 -11.03
CA ALA A 35 -5.42 -5.24 -10.84
C ALA A 35 -4.09 -4.83 -11.51
N ARG A 36 -2.98 -5.19 -10.86
CA ARG A 36 -1.62 -4.99 -11.37
C ARG A 36 -1.34 -5.97 -12.52
N ASP A 37 -0.74 -5.47 -13.59
CA ASP A 37 -0.19 -6.33 -14.64
C ASP A 37 1.14 -6.96 -14.20
N ALA A 38 1.44 -8.17 -14.64
CA ALA A 38 2.69 -8.85 -14.32
C ALA A 38 3.93 -8.07 -14.81
N GLU A 39 3.81 -7.34 -15.92
CA GLU A 39 4.89 -6.56 -16.51
C GLU A 39 5.04 -5.16 -15.90
N GLN A 40 4.04 -4.69 -15.12
CA GLN A 40 4.09 -3.38 -14.50
C GLN A 40 5.17 -3.32 -13.42
N THR A 41 5.83 -2.18 -13.28
CA THR A 41 6.65 -1.89 -12.09
C THR A 41 5.76 -1.47 -10.91
N PRO A 42 6.25 -1.55 -9.66
CA PRO A 42 5.55 -1.01 -8.49
C PRO A 42 5.13 0.46 -8.64
N HIS A 43 5.95 1.29 -9.27
CA HIS A 43 5.65 2.70 -9.52
C HIS A 43 4.54 2.90 -10.55
N GLU A 44 4.60 2.19 -11.68
CA GLU A 44 3.54 2.27 -12.70
C GLU A 44 2.20 1.80 -12.14
N PHE A 45 2.23 0.72 -11.35
CA PHE A 45 1.04 0.23 -10.66
C PHE A 45 0.48 1.27 -9.69
N ALA A 46 1.31 1.84 -8.81
CA ALA A 46 0.88 2.86 -7.87
C ALA A 46 0.34 4.11 -8.57
N GLY A 47 0.95 4.52 -9.69
CA GLY A 47 0.46 5.63 -10.50
C GLY A 47 -0.92 5.36 -11.11
N ARG A 48 -1.18 4.12 -11.55
CA ARG A 48 -2.51 3.71 -12.01
C ARG A 48 -3.53 3.72 -10.89
N VAL A 49 -3.22 3.14 -9.73
CA VAL A 49 -4.10 3.17 -8.55
C VAL A 49 -4.42 4.61 -8.15
N ALA A 50 -3.42 5.50 -8.13
CA ALA A 50 -3.61 6.92 -7.81
C ALA A 50 -4.54 7.64 -8.80
N THR A 51 -4.53 7.24 -10.07
CA THR A 51 -5.40 7.82 -11.10
C THR A 51 -6.82 7.25 -11.02
N SER A 52 -6.98 5.98 -10.63
CA SER A 52 -8.29 5.33 -10.47
C SER A 52 -9.00 5.77 -9.18
N VAL A 53 -8.27 5.93 -8.08
CA VAL A 53 -8.83 6.25 -6.77
C VAL A 53 -8.00 7.36 -6.11
N THR A 54 -8.43 8.61 -6.33
CA THR A 54 -7.70 9.82 -5.90
C THR A 54 -7.39 9.85 -4.41
N SER A 55 -8.28 9.32 -3.57
CA SER A 55 -8.12 9.27 -2.10
C SER A 55 -7.00 8.35 -1.61
N VAL A 56 -6.50 7.45 -2.47
CA VAL A 56 -5.43 6.49 -2.17
C VAL A 56 -4.08 6.92 -2.79
N GLY A 57 -4.09 7.92 -3.68
CA GLY A 57 -3.00 8.14 -4.62
C GLY A 57 -1.65 8.59 -4.04
N VAL A 58 -1.62 9.55 -3.12
CA VAL A 58 -0.36 10.05 -2.54
C VAL A 58 0.33 8.95 -1.72
N GLU A 59 -0.46 8.15 -1.03
CA GLU A 59 -0.08 7.09 -0.14
C GLU A 59 0.39 5.85 -0.93
N ALA A 60 -0.28 5.52 -2.04
CA ALA A 60 0.16 4.49 -2.98
C ALA A 60 1.53 4.82 -3.57
N GLN A 61 1.75 6.09 -3.96
CA GLN A 61 3.05 6.51 -4.50
C GLN A 61 4.16 6.46 -3.44
N THR A 62 3.83 6.80 -2.19
CA THR A 62 4.74 6.68 -1.05
C THR A 62 5.14 5.22 -0.82
N LEU A 63 4.17 4.29 -0.91
CA LEU A 63 4.46 2.86 -0.79
C LEU A 63 5.38 2.37 -1.92
N ALA A 64 5.15 2.75 -3.18
CA ALA A 64 6.03 2.35 -4.29
C ALA A 64 7.49 2.81 -4.08
N ASN A 65 7.69 4.03 -3.57
CA ASN A 65 9.02 4.51 -3.22
C ASN A 65 9.68 3.67 -2.12
N LEU A 66 8.93 3.36 -1.05
CA LEU A 66 9.42 2.52 0.05
C LEU A 66 9.70 1.09 -0.40
N TYR A 67 8.87 0.54 -1.30
CA TYR A 67 9.04 -0.79 -1.86
C TYR A 67 10.31 -0.88 -2.71
N CYS A 68 10.56 0.09 -3.58
CA CYS A 68 11.81 0.14 -4.34
C CYS A 68 13.03 0.30 -3.44
N ALA A 69 12.94 1.13 -2.38
CA ALA A 69 14.01 1.24 -1.40
C ALA A 69 14.24 -0.10 -0.67
N ALA A 70 13.19 -0.81 -0.27
CA ALA A 70 13.29 -2.11 0.39
C ALA A 70 13.89 -3.20 -0.52
N ALA A 71 13.54 -3.18 -1.81
CA ALA A 71 13.91 -4.24 -2.76
C ALA A 71 15.27 -4.02 -3.44
N TYR A 72 15.68 -2.76 -3.64
CA TYR A 72 16.81 -2.43 -4.50
C TYR A 72 17.84 -1.50 -3.85
N SER A 73 17.61 -0.99 -2.63
CA SER A 73 18.58 -0.16 -1.93
C SER A 73 19.27 -0.93 -0.80
N GLU A 74 20.55 -0.63 -0.56
CA GLU A 74 21.27 -1.06 0.65
C GLU A 74 20.88 -0.21 1.88
N GLU A 75 20.10 0.86 1.68
CA GLU A 75 19.66 1.75 2.74
C GLU A 75 18.65 1.06 3.67
N THR A 76 18.96 1.07 4.98
CA THR A 76 18.06 0.54 5.99
C THR A 76 16.85 1.44 6.16
N LEU A 77 15.66 0.94 5.80
CA LEU A 77 14.41 1.64 6.03
C LEU A 77 14.20 1.94 7.53
N SER A 78 14.03 3.22 7.85
CA SER A 78 13.75 3.65 9.22
C SER A 78 12.31 3.31 9.63
N ARG A 79 12.09 3.07 10.93
CA ARG A 79 10.74 2.85 11.48
C ARG A 79 9.82 4.05 11.25
N THR A 80 10.36 5.26 11.31
CA THR A 80 9.61 6.50 11.03
C THR A 80 9.17 6.59 9.56
N SER A 81 9.96 6.06 8.62
CA SER A 81 9.58 6.03 7.20
C SER A 81 8.37 5.14 6.97
N VAL A 82 8.36 3.94 7.57
CA VAL A 82 7.26 2.96 7.39
C VAL A 82 6.01 3.29 8.22
N GLN A 83 6.10 4.15 9.24
CA GLN A 83 4.91 4.67 9.94
C GLN A 83 3.94 5.42 9.00
N ARG A 84 4.45 5.98 7.90
CA ARG A 84 3.62 6.68 6.91
C ARG A 84 2.63 5.74 6.22
N LEU A 85 2.87 4.43 6.24
CA LEU A 85 1.98 3.42 5.65
C LEU A 85 0.63 3.32 6.38
N GLU A 86 0.53 3.78 7.62
CA GLU A 86 -0.73 3.78 8.37
C GLU A 86 -1.83 4.56 7.63
N ARG A 87 -1.49 5.69 6.99
CA ARG A 87 -2.44 6.49 6.21
C ARG A 87 -2.95 5.74 4.98
N LEU A 88 -2.11 4.91 4.36
CA LEU A 88 -2.53 4.05 3.26
C LEU A 88 -3.57 3.05 3.75
N TRP A 89 -3.32 2.36 4.85
CA TRP A 89 -4.26 1.39 5.41
C TRP A 89 -5.62 2.02 5.78
N GLN A 90 -5.60 3.23 6.33
CA GLN A 90 -6.82 4.01 6.59
C GLN A 90 -7.57 4.33 5.29
N ALA A 91 -6.86 4.76 4.23
CA ALA A 91 -7.46 5.05 2.93
C ALA A 91 -8.05 3.79 2.25
N LEU A 92 -7.33 2.67 2.26
CA LEU A 92 -7.83 1.40 1.67
C LEU A 92 -9.12 0.94 2.36
N GLN A 93 -9.18 1.00 3.70
CA GLN A 93 -10.37 0.61 4.47
C GLN A 93 -11.56 1.54 4.27
N ALA A 94 -11.30 2.85 4.21
CA ALA A 94 -12.34 3.83 3.94
C ALA A 94 -13.02 3.55 2.58
N ASN A 95 -12.24 3.25 1.54
CA ASN A 95 -12.77 3.00 0.20
C ASN A 95 -13.39 1.59 0.06
N ALA A 96 -12.86 0.56 0.74
CA ALA A 96 -13.48 -0.77 0.76
C ALA A 96 -14.88 -0.77 1.41
N SER A 97 -15.13 0.17 2.33
CA SER A 97 -16.44 0.33 2.98
C SER A 97 -17.46 1.07 2.11
N GLN A 98 -17.01 1.82 1.09
CA GLN A 98 -17.88 2.63 0.23
C GLN A 98 -18.51 1.84 -0.92
N GLU A 99 -18.01 0.65 -1.28
CA GLU A 99 -18.62 -0.22 -2.29
C GLU A 99 -19.82 -1.02 -1.78
N ALA A 100 -20.00 -1.13 -0.45
CA ALA A 100 -21.08 -1.90 0.16
C ALA A 100 -22.47 -1.22 0.13
N VAL A 101 -22.58 0.01 -0.39
CA VAL A 101 -23.84 0.76 -0.47
C VAL A 101 -24.40 0.73 -1.90
N VAL A 102 -24.49 -0.45 -2.51
CA VAL A 102 -25.29 -0.64 -3.73
C VAL A 102 -25.86 -2.05 -3.82
N VAL A 103 -26.84 -2.43 -2.97
CA VAL A 103 -28.02 -3.24 -3.33
C VAL A 103 -29.15 -2.97 -2.32
#